data_AF-A0A9E2Y9X2-F1
#
_entry.id   AF-A0A9E2Y9X2-F1
#
_cell.length_a   1.000
_cell.length_b   1.000
_cell.length_c   1.000
_cell.angle_alpha   90.00
_cell.angle_beta   90.00
_cell.angle_gamma   90.00
#
_symmetry.space_group_name_H-M   'P 1'
#
loop_
_entity.id
_entity.type
_entity.pdbx_description
1 polymer ?
#
loop_
_entity_poly.entity_id
_entity_poly.type
_entity_poly.pdbx_seq_one_letter_code
_entity_poly.pdbx_strand_id
1 'polypeptide(L)'
;MSDSAGKFETQHQRWLKYVANVGLTIVVAAAVVVLLIYLAQHKDHRFDTTAEGSYSLKPQTRQIIENLKTPITLVSLYSHQSNRENSASYAQAVEDLLNEYKADGQKINVEFIDPLSQPSKEDALINEVTAKYGGEVKAYKQFLDDYAKQYQQIKDATAAESKGVADLPFDKVQNQDLARALLLIIDTVEAFPQFLENKQNSIDRLLKQKPPDYKGAVDSVQSSMEELSQRLGAIDDEIDKDKSNPATPDAVKKYLSDGLPRFAAIKKQADDIDDKAKKLGDLKLDTLRTSLKERDSILVMGENDLRVLSFGQVWKAEDMLRQYAKGGKVKPSFAGEQLITTAIYGLTQSKRQKVVFVRPGGSPLCEPGIPGFQQGGPLSEAAERLREYNFEVQEKDLSGQYAMQAQMQGQPAPPEPTDAEMKEAIWVVIAAPFNSQSPMGPAPSKVGPMLEEHLKNGGSAFVLPFPHDDDVTPALAAWGIDLRTDAICVHDTPPPDANASTNNPVEDFQRYPQVFDIRHYGDSPITNPLHS
;
A
#
# COMPACT_ATOMS: atom_id res chain seq x y z
N MET A 1 46.04 73.15 57.24
CA MET A 1 45.06 72.98 56.14
C MET A 1 44.68 71.51 56.08
N SER A 2 43.36 71.27 56.14
CA SER A 2 42.61 70.04 55.83
C SER A 2 42.71 68.83 56.77
N ASP A 3 41.65 68.69 57.57
CA ASP A 3 41.11 67.45 58.13
C ASP A 3 40.78 66.39 57.06
N SER A 4 40.94 65.11 57.41
CA SER A 4 40.25 63.99 56.76
C SER A 4 39.65 63.07 57.82
N ALA A 5 38.44 63.41 58.28
CA ALA A 5 37.64 62.55 59.16
C ALA A 5 36.88 61.50 58.32
N GLY A 6 37.19 60.22 58.54
CA GLY A 6 36.44 59.09 57.99
C GLY A 6 35.03 59.02 58.58
N LYS A 7 34.02 58.95 57.71
CA LYS A 7 32.62 58.72 58.10
C LYS A 7 32.42 57.25 58.48
N PHE A 8 32.15 56.97 59.75
CA PHE A 8 31.72 55.65 60.20
C PHE A 8 30.21 55.51 60.02
N GLU A 9 29.79 54.51 59.22
CA GLU A 9 28.39 54.16 58.96
C GLU A 9 27.80 53.41 60.18
N THR A 10 26.64 53.82 60.68
CA THR A 10 26.04 53.30 61.92
C THR A 10 25.42 51.91 61.75
N GLN A 11 25.53 51.07 62.79
CA GLN A 11 25.04 49.67 62.83
C GLN A 11 23.54 49.53 62.45
N HIS A 12 22.73 50.56 62.75
CA HIS A 12 21.30 50.62 62.42
C HIS A 12 21.03 50.77 60.91
N GLN A 13 21.90 51.49 60.18
CA GLN A 13 21.80 51.62 58.72
C GLN A 13 22.19 50.32 58.00
N ARG A 14 23.07 49.51 58.60
CA ARG A 14 23.38 48.16 58.09
C ARG A 14 22.21 47.20 58.34
N TRP A 15 21.62 47.19 59.54
CA TRP A 15 20.48 46.32 59.86
C TRP A 15 19.27 46.57 58.95
N LEU A 16 18.90 47.83 58.67
CA LEU A 16 17.81 48.17 57.75
C LEU A 16 18.10 47.76 56.29
N LYS A 17 19.34 47.88 55.82
CA LYS A 17 19.73 47.46 54.46
C LYS A 17 19.75 45.93 54.30
N TYR A 18 20.19 45.19 55.32
CA TYR A 18 20.21 43.72 55.28
C TYR A 18 18.83 43.09 55.48
N VAL A 19 18.00 43.63 56.37
CA VAL A 19 16.63 43.11 56.59
C VAL A 19 15.70 43.42 55.42
N ALA A 20 15.83 44.59 54.78
CA ALA A 20 15.08 44.92 53.58
C ALA A 20 15.48 44.06 52.38
N ASN A 21 16.78 43.74 52.22
CA ASN A 21 17.24 42.85 51.15
C ASN A 21 16.76 41.41 51.34
N VAL A 22 16.78 40.89 52.57
CA VAL A 22 16.35 39.51 52.85
C VAL A 22 14.85 39.34 52.59
N GLY A 23 14.02 40.31 53.02
CA GLY A 23 12.58 40.30 52.73
C GLY A 23 12.27 40.32 51.23
N LEU A 24 12.99 41.13 50.45
CA LEU A 24 12.84 41.19 49.00
C LEU A 24 13.22 39.87 48.33
N THR A 25 14.33 39.23 48.73
CA THR A 25 14.71 37.91 48.20
C THR A 25 13.69 36.82 48.51
N ILE A 26 13.06 36.83 49.68
CA ILE A 26 12.04 35.84 50.04
C ILE A 26 10.79 36.01 49.15
N VAL A 27 10.36 37.26 48.91
CA VAL A 27 9.21 37.55 48.04
C VAL A 27 9.50 37.15 46.59
N VAL A 28 10.70 37.45 46.08
CA VAL A 28 11.11 37.04 44.72
C VAL A 28 11.20 35.52 44.60
N ALA A 29 11.78 34.83 45.59
CA ALA A 29 11.85 33.37 45.59
C ALA A 29 10.45 32.73 45.64
N ALA A 30 9.55 33.26 46.46
CA ALA A 30 8.16 32.79 46.52
C ALA A 30 7.42 33.02 45.20
N ALA A 31 7.62 34.18 44.56
CA ALA A 31 7.04 34.48 43.25
C ALA A 31 7.58 33.54 42.16
N VAL A 32 8.87 33.21 42.18
CA VAL A 32 9.47 32.23 41.27
C VAL A 32 8.90 30.84 41.51
N VAL A 33 8.72 30.41 42.76
CA VAL A 33 8.11 29.10 43.08
C VAL A 33 6.65 29.04 42.62
N VAL A 34 5.86 30.09 42.85
CA VAL A 34 4.47 30.17 42.36
C VAL A 34 4.43 30.17 40.83
N LEU A 35 5.35 30.89 40.17
CA LEU A 35 5.48 30.88 38.71
C LEU A 35 5.87 29.50 38.19
N LEU A 36 6.80 28.79 38.87
CA LEU A 36 7.21 27.43 38.51
C LEU A 36 6.08 26.43 38.70
N ILE A 37 5.28 26.54 39.77
CA ILE A 37 4.10 25.70 40.00
C ILE A 37 3.02 26.01 38.96
N TYR A 38 2.77 27.28 38.66
CA TYR A 38 1.82 27.71 37.63
C TYR A 38 2.25 27.21 36.24
N LEU A 39 3.53 27.34 35.89
CA LEU A 39 4.09 26.79 34.65
C LEU A 39 4.03 25.26 34.63
N ALA A 40 4.29 24.58 35.75
CA ALA A 40 4.20 23.12 35.84
C ALA A 40 2.74 22.59 35.74
N GLN A 41 1.76 23.37 36.19
CA GLN A 41 0.33 23.01 36.09
C GLN A 41 -0.31 23.39 34.76
N HIS A 42 0.33 24.25 33.95
CA HIS A 42 -0.23 24.78 32.70
C HIS A 42 0.60 24.45 31.44
N LYS A 43 1.61 23.58 31.56
CA LYS A 43 2.36 23.03 30.41
C LYS A 43 2.02 21.55 30.21
N ASP A 44 1.09 21.30 29.29
CA ASP A 44 0.96 20.01 28.60
C ASP A 44 2.05 19.82 27.52
N HIS A 45 2.95 20.79 27.32
CA HIS A 45 4.12 20.62 26.45
C HIS A 45 5.30 20.04 27.23
N ARG A 46 5.41 18.73 27.17
CA ARG A 46 6.59 17.96 27.56
C ARG A 46 7.71 18.30 26.56
N PHE A 47 8.51 19.32 26.86
CA PHE A 47 9.76 19.56 26.13
C PHE A 47 10.74 18.45 26.52
N ASP A 48 10.83 17.43 25.69
CA ASP A 48 11.73 16.31 25.87
C ASP A 48 13.19 16.80 25.72
N THR A 49 13.97 16.57 26.76
CA THR A 49 15.41 16.93 26.86
C THR A 49 16.26 15.66 26.96
N THR A 50 15.74 14.54 26.44
CA THR A 50 16.56 13.38 26.13
C THR A 50 17.31 13.63 24.82
N ALA A 51 18.62 13.36 24.81
CA ALA A 51 19.54 13.71 23.73
C ALA A 51 19.29 12.95 22.40
N GLU A 52 18.20 12.20 22.28
CA GLU A 52 17.83 11.43 21.09
C GLU A 52 16.45 11.76 20.51
N GLY A 53 15.61 12.57 21.18
CA GLY A 53 14.27 12.91 20.67
C GLY A 53 13.39 11.69 20.36
N SER A 54 13.70 10.52 20.93
CA SER A 54 13.25 9.18 20.50
C SER A 54 11.74 8.94 20.66
N TYR A 55 11.03 9.85 21.33
CA TYR A 55 9.60 9.79 21.59
C TYR A 55 8.81 10.98 21.01
N SER A 56 9.46 11.90 20.28
CA SER A 56 8.79 13.05 19.65
C SER A 56 8.61 12.83 18.15
N LEU A 57 7.52 13.39 17.58
CA LEU A 57 7.29 13.32 16.14
C LEU A 57 8.35 14.11 15.37
N LYS A 58 8.78 13.54 14.25
CA LYS A 58 9.73 14.20 13.33
C LYS A 58 9.15 15.54 12.85
N PRO A 59 10.00 16.55 12.58
CA PRO A 59 9.54 17.87 12.13
C PRO A 59 8.61 17.80 10.91
N GLN A 60 8.89 16.88 9.98
CA GLN A 60 8.08 16.65 8.78
C GLN A 60 6.67 16.14 9.13
N THR A 61 6.58 15.20 10.06
CA THR A 61 5.30 14.67 10.57
C THR A 61 4.47 15.78 11.21
N ARG A 62 5.09 16.58 12.09
CA ARG A 62 4.45 17.75 12.72
C ARG A 62 3.90 18.72 11.69
N GLN A 63 4.69 19.06 10.69
CA GLN A 63 4.26 19.95 9.61
C GLN A 63 3.02 19.40 8.87
N ILE A 64 2.93 18.09 8.64
CA ILE A 64 1.77 17.48 7.98
C ILE A 64 0.53 17.57 8.88
N ILE A 65 0.64 17.23 10.16
CA ILE A 65 -0.52 17.18 11.08
C ILE A 65 -1.01 18.56 11.53
N GLU A 66 -0.12 19.55 11.62
CA GLU A 66 -0.47 20.95 11.92
C GLU A 66 -1.27 21.59 10.78
N ASN A 67 -0.97 21.22 9.53
CA ASN A 67 -1.60 21.78 8.34
C ASN A 67 -2.87 21.04 7.88
N LEU A 68 -3.38 20.13 8.71
CA LEU A 68 -4.60 19.38 8.37
C LEU A 68 -5.79 20.32 8.20
N LYS A 69 -6.54 20.12 7.11
CA LYS A 69 -7.77 20.90 6.84
C LYS A 69 -8.98 20.26 7.50
N THR A 70 -9.04 18.94 7.49
CA THR A 70 -10.13 18.11 8.03
C THR A 70 -9.63 17.30 9.25
N PRO A 71 -10.54 16.93 10.17
CA PRO A 71 -10.18 16.08 11.30
C PRO A 71 -9.85 14.65 10.85
N ILE A 72 -8.84 14.05 11.47
CA ILE A 72 -8.48 12.64 11.31
C ILE A 72 -8.66 11.92 12.65
N THR A 73 -9.27 10.75 12.64
CA THR A 73 -9.35 9.88 13.82
C THR A 73 -8.44 8.68 13.65
N LEU A 74 -7.53 8.46 14.60
CA LEU A 74 -6.65 7.30 14.67
C LEU A 74 -7.22 6.31 15.69
N VAL A 75 -7.58 5.11 15.28
CA VAL A 75 -8.13 4.08 16.17
C VAL A 75 -7.16 2.91 16.25
N SER A 76 -6.62 2.65 17.43
CA SER A 76 -5.81 1.46 17.69
C SER A 76 -6.68 0.29 18.09
N LEU A 77 -6.48 -0.85 17.42
CA LEU A 77 -7.11 -2.14 17.72
C LEU A 77 -6.11 -3.15 18.31
N TYR A 78 -5.02 -2.65 18.87
CA TYR A 78 -4.03 -3.48 19.57
C TYR A 78 -4.60 -3.98 20.89
N SER A 79 -4.39 -5.28 21.14
CA SER A 79 -4.75 -5.88 22.42
C SER A 79 -3.51 -6.16 23.26
N HIS A 80 -3.55 -5.74 24.53
CA HIS A 80 -2.53 -6.09 25.53
C HIS A 80 -2.55 -7.58 25.91
N GLN A 81 -3.58 -8.32 25.48
CA GLN A 81 -3.83 -9.72 25.85
C GLN A 81 -3.86 -10.65 24.65
N SER A 82 -3.33 -10.25 23.48
CA SER A 82 -3.30 -11.13 22.31
C SER A 82 -2.34 -12.30 22.52
N ASN A 83 -2.58 -13.41 21.81
CA ASN A 83 -1.71 -14.62 21.83
C ASN A 83 -0.30 -14.36 21.26
N ARG A 84 0.01 -13.13 20.84
CA ARG A 84 1.30 -12.74 20.28
C ARG A 84 2.29 -12.45 21.40
N GLU A 85 3.50 -12.98 21.29
CA GLU A 85 4.60 -12.69 22.22
C GLU A 85 4.89 -11.17 22.22
N ASN A 86 5.03 -10.56 23.41
CA ASN A 86 5.20 -9.12 23.62
C ASN A 86 4.03 -8.22 23.16
N SER A 87 2.80 -8.75 23.06
CA SER A 87 1.60 -8.00 22.69
C SER A 87 1.42 -6.69 23.45
N ALA A 88 1.58 -6.71 24.78
CA ALA A 88 1.51 -5.50 25.61
C ALA A 88 2.58 -4.44 25.25
N SER A 89 3.81 -4.85 24.90
CA SER A 89 4.85 -3.91 24.49
C SER A 89 4.55 -3.28 23.12
N TYR A 90 3.97 -4.04 22.20
CA TYR A 90 3.57 -3.51 20.90
C TYR A 90 2.40 -2.55 21.02
N ALA A 91 1.41 -2.90 21.84
CA ALA A 91 0.27 -2.04 22.15
C ALA A 91 0.75 -0.72 22.76
N GLN A 92 1.62 -0.78 23.79
CA GLN A 92 2.17 0.42 24.44
C GLN A 92 2.92 1.33 23.45
N ALA A 93 3.78 0.78 22.59
CA ALA A 93 4.52 1.58 21.62
C ALA A 93 3.59 2.30 20.61
N VAL A 94 2.50 1.65 20.20
CA VAL A 94 1.48 2.27 19.36
C VAL A 94 0.69 3.34 20.13
N GLU A 95 0.33 3.06 21.38
CA GLU A 95 -0.38 4.02 22.25
C GLU A 95 0.44 5.28 22.48
N ASP A 96 1.72 5.14 22.82
CA ASP A 96 2.64 6.25 23.02
C ASP A 96 2.73 7.09 21.75
N LEU A 97 2.98 6.46 20.59
CA LEU A 97 3.06 7.16 19.32
C LEU A 97 1.76 7.91 18.99
N LEU A 98 0.60 7.26 19.11
CA LEU A 98 -0.68 7.90 18.80
C LEU A 98 -0.99 9.06 19.75
N ASN A 99 -0.62 8.97 21.03
CA ASN A 99 -0.76 10.08 21.95
C ASN A 99 0.08 11.30 21.55
N GLU A 100 1.27 11.10 20.99
CA GLU A 100 2.09 12.19 20.44
C GLU A 100 1.41 12.86 19.22
N TYR A 101 0.79 12.08 18.32
CA TYR A 101 -0.02 12.63 17.22
C TYR A 101 -1.19 13.50 17.72
N LYS A 102 -1.83 13.10 18.83
CA LYS A 102 -2.90 13.88 19.46
C LYS A 102 -2.38 15.15 20.15
N ALA A 103 -1.21 15.06 20.79
CA ALA A 103 -0.59 16.18 21.49
C ALA A 103 -0.15 17.28 20.51
N ASP A 104 0.46 16.89 19.38
CA ASP A 104 0.97 17.84 18.39
C ASP A 104 -0.08 18.25 17.33
N GLY A 105 -1.15 17.47 17.14
CA GLY A 105 -2.16 17.70 16.10
C GLY A 105 -3.54 18.12 16.65
N GLN A 106 -3.91 19.39 16.50
CA GLN A 106 -5.22 19.91 16.96
C GLN A 106 -6.45 19.24 16.30
N LYS A 107 -6.26 18.65 15.11
CA LYS A 107 -7.29 17.97 14.33
C LYS A 107 -7.14 16.45 14.34
N ILE A 108 -6.27 15.92 15.20
CA ILE A 108 -6.09 14.49 15.39
C ILE A 108 -6.89 14.06 16.62
N ASN A 109 -7.79 13.11 16.41
CA ASN A 109 -8.44 12.36 17.48
C ASN A 109 -7.81 10.98 17.58
N VAL A 110 -7.75 10.44 18.79
CA VAL A 110 -7.19 9.10 19.04
C VAL A 110 -8.14 8.31 19.92
N GLU A 111 -8.38 7.06 19.53
CA GLU A 111 -9.15 6.09 20.28
C GLU A 111 -8.40 4.77 20.42
N PHE A 112 -8.52 4.17 21.60
CA PHE A 112 -7.92 2.88 21.92
C PHE A 112 -9.05 1.89 22.21
N ILE A 113 -9.18 0.87 21.37
CA ILE A 113 -10.21 -0.16 21.48
C ILE A 113 -9.50 -1.51 21.49
N ASP A 114 -9.50 -2.19 22.63
CA ASP A 114 -9.01 -3.56 22.71
C ASP A 114 -10.14 -4.52 22.31
N PRO A 115 -10.06 -5.19 21.14
CA PRO A 115 -11.14 -6.05 20.65
C PRO A 115 -11.41 -7.27 21.55
N LEU A 116 -10.40 -7.72 22.32
CA LEU A 116 -10.54 -8.89 23.19
C LEU A 116 -11.25 -8.55 24.49
N SER A 117 -10.96 -7.39 25.07
CA SER A 117 -11.59 -6.96 26.34
C SER A 117 -12.83 -6.09 26.14
N GLN A 118 -13.01 -5.47 24.96
CA GLN A 118 -14.07 -4.50 24.66
C GLN A 118 -14.80 -4.81 23.33
N PRO A 119 -15.39 -6.01 23.15
CA PRO A 119 -16.06 -6.39 21.90
C PRO A 119 -17.23 -5.47 21.53
N SER A 120 -17.92 -4.89 22.52
CA SER A 120 -19.01 -3.93 22.27
C SER A 120 -18.53 -2.61 21.64
N LYS A 121 -17.29 -2.19 21.90
CA LYS A 121 -16.70 -1.00 21.26
C LYS A 121 -16.21 -1.31 19.85
N GLU A 122 -15.68 -2.51 19.63
CA GLU A 122 -15.37 -2.99 18.27
C GLU A 122 -16.64 -3.00 17.41
N ASP A 123 -17.75 -3.52 17.93
CA ASP A 123 -19.06 -3.49 17.25
C ASP A 123 -19.54 -2.06 16.96
N ALA A 124 -19.36 -1.13 17.89
CA ALA A 124 -19.71 0.28 17.70
C ALA A 124 -18.87 0.93 16.58
N LEU A 125 -17.55 0.68 16.57
CA LEU A 125 -16.64 1.16 15.53
C LEU A 125 -17.02 0.61 14.16
N ILE A 126 -17.32 -0.69 14.06
CA ILE A 126 -17.79 -1.31 12.81
C ILE A 126 -19.03 -0.60 12.28
N ASN A 127 -20.00 -0.32 13.15
CA ASN A 127 -21.23 0.38 12.78
C ASN A 127 -20.97 1.82 12.33
N GLU A 128 -20.11 2.55 13.03
CA GLU A 128 -19.72 3.91 12.66
C GLU A 128 -19.04 3.95 11.29
N VAL A 129 -18.04 3.09 11.08
CA VAL A 129 -17.31 3.00 9.81
C VAL A 129 -18.25 2.58 8.69
N THR A 130 -19.17 1.64 8.94
CA THR A 130 -20.19 1.24 7.97
C THR A 130 -21.14 2.40 7.64
N ALA A 131 -21.57 3.19 8.62
CA ALA A 131 -22.46 4.32 8.38
C ALA A 131 -21.76 5.44 7.60
N LYS A 132 -20.49 5.70 7.90
CA LYS A 132 -19.71 6.80 7.32
C LYS A 132 -19.19 6.48 5.91
N TYR A 133 -18.66 5.29 5.69
CA TYR A 133 -18.00 4.91 4.42
C TYR A 133 -18.76 3.84 3.65
N GLY A 134 -19.85 3.30 4.19
CA GLY A 134 -20.66 2.27 3.53
C GLY A 134 -21.53 2.76 2.37
N GLY A 135 -21.34 4.00 1.89
CA GLY A 135 -22.00 4.47 0.67
C GLY A 135 -21.70 3.55 -0.53
N GLU A 136 -20.46 3.07 -0.66
CA GLU A 136 -20.03 2.11 -1.68
C GLU A 136 -20.74 0.76 -1.53
N VAL A 137 -21.05 0.33 -0.30
CA VAL A 137 -21.75 -0.93 0.01
C VAL A 137 -23.14 -0.97 -0.65
N LYS A 138 -23.76 0.19 -0.88
CA LYS A 138 -25.06 0.25 -1.56
C LYS A 138 -25.00 -0.33 -2.98
N ALA A 139 -23.92 -0.06 -3.71
CA ALA A 139 -23.74 -0.60 -5.06
C ALA A 139 -23.58 -2.13 -5.04
N TYR A 140 -22.82 -2.65 -4.07
CA TYR A 140 -22.64 -4.09 -3.87
C TYR A 140 -23.94 -4.78 -3.47
N LYS A 141 -24.71 -4.21 -2.54
CA LYS A 141 -26.03 -4.72 -2.15
C LYS A 141 -26.97 -4.80 -3.34
N GLN A 142 -27.06 -3.71 -4.11
CA GLN A 142 -27.90 -3.65 -5.30
C GLN A 142 -27.50 -4.72 -6.32
N PHE A 143 -26.21 -4.89 -6.57
CA PHE A 143 -25.71 -5.94 -7.46
C PHE A 143 -26.12 -7.34 -6.98
N LEU A 144 -25.94 -7.66 -5.70
CA LEU A 144 -26.28 -8.96 -5.14
C LEU A 144 -27.79 -9.23 -5.15
N ASP A 145 -28.61 -8.21 -4.89
CA ASP A 145 -30.07 -8.30 -4.97
C ASP A 145 -30.54 -8.56 -6.42
N ASP A 146 -29.89 -7.92 -7.40
CA ASP A 146 -30.19 -8.13 -8.81
C ASP A 146 -29.65 -9.48 -9.33
N TYR A 147 -28.52 -9.96 -8.80
CA TYR A 147 -28.02 -11.30 -9.06
C TYR A 147 -28.98 -12.36 -8.51
N ALA A 148 -29.49 -12.19 -7.29
CA ALA A 148 -30.40 -13.16 -6.67
C ALA A 148 -31.66 -13.43 -7.54
N LYS A 149 -32.14 -12.41 -8.27
CA LYS A 149 -33.25 -12.56 -9.24
C LYS A 149 -32.84 -13.33 -10.50
N GLN A 150 -31.61 -13.12 -10.98
CA GLN A 150 -31.07 -13.73 -12.20
C GLN A 150 -30.60 -15.17 -11.96
N TYR A 151 -30.12 -15.46 -10.75
CA TYR A 151 -29.66 -16.78 -10.33
C TYR A 151 -30.71 -17.87 -10.61
N GLN A 152 -31.98 -17.61 -10.27
CA GLN A 152 -33.02 -18.61 -10.49
C GLN A 152 -33.26 -18.88 -11.97
N GLN A 153 -33.16 -17.85 -12.82
CA GLN A 153 -33.30 -18.01 -14.27
C GLN A 153 -32.15 -18.86 -14.85
N ILE A 154 -30.92 -18.62 -14.41
CA ILE A 154 -29.74 -19.37 -14.85
C ILE A 154 -29.83 -20.83 -14.36
N LYS A 155 -30.24 -21.05 -13.10
CA LYS A 155 -30.44 -22.38 -12.52
C LYS A 155 -31.51 -23.17 -13.28
N ASP A 156 -32.66 -22.56 -13.55
CA ASP A 156 -33.76 -23.23 -14.24
C ASP A 156 -33.40 -23.53 -15.71
N ALA A 157 -32.73 -22.59 -16.39
CA ALA A 157 -32.31 -22.76 -17.78
C ALA A 157 -31.27 -23.91 -17.92
N THR A 158 -30.31 -23.99 -17.01
CA THR A 158 -29.30 -25.08 -17.01
C THR A 158 -29.91 -26.42 -16.63
N ALA A 159 -30.82 -26.48 -15.64
CA ALA A 159 -31.53 -27.73 -15.32
C ALA A 159 -32.44 -28.22 -16.47
N ALA A 160 -33.04 -27.33 -17.25
CA ALA A 160 -33.85 -27.70 -18.41
C ALA A 160 -33.02 -28.38 -19.51
N GLU A 161 -31.77 -27.93 -19.71
CA GLU A 161 -30.84 -28.54 -20.66
C GLU A 161 -30.47 -29.98 -20.26
N SER A 162 -30.39 -30.29 -18.96
CA SER A 162 -29.96 -31.62 -18.48
C SER A 162 -30.86 -32.73 -18.99
N LYS A 163 -32.16 -32.44 -19.08
CA LYS A 163 -33.14 -33.36 -19.65
C LYS A 163 -32.97 -33.53 -21.16
N GLY A 164 -32.61 -32.47 -21.88
CA GLY A 164 -32.43 -32.52 -23.33
C GLY A 164 -31.20 -33.32 -23.75
N VAL A 165 -30.15 -33.30 -22.93
CA VAL A 165 -28.89 -34.00 -23.19
C VAL A 165 -29.00 -35.50 -22.88
N ALA A 166 -29.75 -35.88 -21.84
CA ALA A 166 -29.91 -37.27 -21.42
C ALA A 166 -30.48 -38.21 -22.50
N ASP A 167 -31.29 -37.67 -23.42
CA ASP A 167 -31.97 -38.44 -24.47
C ASP A 167 -31.14 -38.57 -25.78
N LEU A 168 -29.90 -38.05 -25.80
CA LEU A 168 -29.07 -38.08 -27.01
C LEU A 168 -28.45 -39.45 -27.29
N PRO A 169 -28.39 -39.90 -28.56
CA PRO A 169 -27.82 -41.19 -28.94
C PRO A 169 -26.28 -41.13 -29.01
N PHE A 170 -25.63 -41.03 -27.85
CA PHE A 170 -24.16 -40.93 -27.74
C PHE A 170 -23.43 -42.13 -28.36
N ASP A 171 -24.03 -43.31 -28.32
CA ASP A 171 -23.53 -44.56 -28.92
C ASP A 171 -23.35 -44.46 -30.45
N LYS A 172 -24.05 -43.51 -31.09
CA LYS A 172 -24.02 -43.31 -32.54
C LYS A 172 -23.07 -42.18 -32.97
N VAL A 173 -22.40 -41.53 -32.03
CA VAL A 173 -21.46 -40.43 -32.30
C VAL A 173 -20.08 -41.01 -32.58
N GLN A 174 -19.65 -41.01 -33.84
CA GLN A 174 -18.35 -41.56 -34.26
C GLN A 174 -17.24 -40.50 -34.36
N ASN A 175 -17.60 -39.22 -34.46
CA ASN A 175 -16.63 -38.12 -34.52
C ASN A 175 -16.12 -37.81 -33.10
N GLN A 176 -14.79 -37.76 -32.95
CA GLN A 176 -14.14 -37.57 -31.66
C GLN A 176 -14.31 -36.16 -31.09
N ASP A 177 -14.36 -35.13 -31.93
CA ASP A 177 -14.53 -33.73 -31.52
C ASP A 177 -15.98 -33.47 -31.11
N LEU A 178 -16.95 -33.99 -31.87
CA LEU A 178 -18.37 -33.96 -31.47
C LEU A 178 -18.62 -34.72 -30.16
N ALA A 179 -17.97 -35.88 -29.97
CA ALA A 179 -18.07 -36.61 -28.71
C ALA A 179 -17.51 -35.80 -27.54
N ARG A 180 -16.40 -35.06 -27.73
CA ARG A 180 -15.85 -34.14 -26.72
C ARG A 180 -16.80 -32.99 -26.42
N ALA A 181 -17.35 -32.34 -27.44
CA ALA A 181 -18.32 -31.25 -27.28
C ALA A 181 -19.53 -31.70 -26.45
N LEU A 182 -20.08 -32.87 -26.79
CA LEU A 182 -21.20 -33.48 -26.10
C LEU A 182 -20.88 -33.85 -24.64
N LEU A 183 -19.68 -34.36 -24.37
CA LEU A 183 -19.22 -34.62 -22.99
C LEU A 183 -19.07 -33.33 -22.18
N LEU A 184 -18.55 -32.25 -22.78
CA LEU A 184 -18.47 -30.93 -22.14
C LEU A 184 -19.86 -30.36 -21.83
N ILE A 185 -20.82 -30.55 -22.74
CA ILE A 185 -22.22 -30.18 -22.52
C ILE A 185 -22.80 -30.96 -21.34
N ILE A 186 -22.63 -32.29 -21.31
CA ILE A 186 -23.10 -33.13 -20.20
C ILE A 186 -22.51 -32.64 -18.87
N ASP A 187 -21.19 -32.53 -18.78
CA ASP A 187 -20.50 -32.11 -17.56
C ASP A 187 -20.98 -30.74 -17.09
N THR A 188 -21.08 -29.79 -18.02
CA THR A 188 -21.56 -28.44 -17.71
C THR A 188 -22.99 -28.49 -17.20
N VAL A 189 -23.89 -29.17 -17.89
CA VAL A 189 -25.31 -29.12 -17.59
C VAL A 189 -25.68 -29.95 -16.34
N GLU A 190 -24.94 -31.02 -16.04
CA GLU A 190 -25.15 -31.85 -14.84
C GLU A 190 -24.47 -31.29 -13.59
N ALA A 191 -23.22 -30.80 -13.71
CA ALA A 191 -22.45 -30.34 -12.55
C ALA A 191 -22.79 -28.90 -12.15
N PHE A 192 -23.14 -28.04 -13.13
CA PHE A 192 -23.25 -26.61 -12.90
C PHE A 192 -24.40 -26.18 -11.97
N PRO A 193 -25.60 -26.80 -11.99
CA PRO A 193 -26.65 -26.47 -11.01
C PRO A 193 -26.20 -26.69 -9.56
N GLN A 194 -25.46 -27.77 -9.28
CA GLN A 194 -24.91 -28.04 -7.95
C GLN A 194 -23.78 -27.09 -7.60
N PHE A 195 -22.92 -26.75 -8.57
CA PHE A 195 -21.88 -25.74 -8.42
C PHE A 195 -22.49 -24.37 -8.03
N LEU A 196 -23.51 -23.92 -8.76
CA LEU A 196 -24.25 -22.69 -8.46
C LEU A 196 -24.86 -22.70 -7.06
N GLU A 197 -25.44 -23.82 -6.64
CA GLU A 197 -26.02 -23.95 -5.30
C GLU A 197 -24.96 -23.88 -4.20
N ASN A 198 -23.82 -24.55 -4.39
CA ASN A 198 -22.69 -24.48 -3.47
C ASN A 198 -22.14 -23.05 -3.35
N LYS A 199 -22.09 -22.31 -4.47
CA LYS A 199 -21.67 -20.91 -4.52
C LYS A 199 -22.70 -20.00 -3.85
N GLN A 200 -23.99 -20.22 -4.06
CA GLN A 200 -25.06 -19.49 -3.37
C GLN A 200 -24.98 -19.69 -1.84
N ASN A 201 -24.75 -20.92 -1.38
CA ASN A 201 -24.52 -21.21 0.03
C ASN A 201 -23.25 -20.52 0.57
N SER A 202 -22.23 -20.34 -0.27
CA SER A 202 -21.05 -19.55 0.07
C SER A 202 -21.39 -18.07 0.24
N ILE A 203 -22.09 -17.48 -0.73
CA ILE A 203 -22.58 -16.09 -0.71
C ILE A 203 -23.39 -15.83 0.55
N ASP A 204 -24.34 -16.71 0.89
CA ASP A 204 -25.17 -16.57 2.08
C ASP A 204 -24.34 -16.60 3.38
N ARG A 205 -23.29 -17.42 3.44
CA ARG A 205 -22.36 -17.45 4.59
C ARG A 205 -21.55 -16.17 4.69
N LEU A 206 -21.08 -15.65 3.57
CA LEU A 206 -20.33 -14.40 3.48
C LEU A 206 -21.17 -13.20 3.96
N LEU A 207 -22.44 -13.13 3.55
CA LEU A 207 -23.37 -12.07 3.94
C LEU A 207 -23.83 -12.17 5.41
N LYS A 208 -23.69 -13.33 6.05
CA LYS A 208 -23.98 -13.51 7.49
C LYS A 208 -22.80 -13.15 8.40
N GLN A 209 -21.62 -12.85 7.85
CA GLN A 209 -20.47 -12.43 8.66
C GLN A 209 -20.72 -11.07 9.34
N LYS A 210 -19.92 -10.76 10.35
CA LYS A 210 -19.94 -9.48 11.06
C LYS A 210 -18.55 -8.81 10.97
N PRO A 211 -18.41 -7.71 10.20
CA PRO A 211 -19.38 -7.18 9.23
C PRO A 211 -19.58 -8.12 8.01
N PRO A 212 -20.72 -8.01 7.28
CA PRO A 212 -20.98 -8.82 6.09
C PRO A 212 -19.93 -8.65 5.00
N ASP A 213 -19.58 -9.75 4.34
CA ASP A 213 -18.59 -9.78 3.27
C ASP A 213 -19.23 -9.56 1.90
N TYR A 214 -19.54 -8.30 1.59
CA TYR A 214 -20.12 -7.95 0.29
C TYR A 214 -19.15 -8.14 -0.86
N LYS A 215 -17.86 -7.83 -0.66
CA LYS A 215 -16.84 -7.97 -1.72
C LYS A 215 -16.60 -9.44 -2.06
N GLY A 216 -16.35 -10.28 -1.06
CA GLY A 216 -16.20 -11.71 -1.26
C GLY A 216 -17.47 -12.37 -1.83
N ALA A 217 -18.66 -11.86 -1.49
CA ALA A 217 -19.91 -12.32 -2.12
C ALA A 217 -19.95 -11.98 -3.61
N VAL A 218 -19.60 -10.74 -3.99
CA VAL A 218 -19.50 -10.32 -5.40
C VAL A 218 -18.42 -11.10 -6.13
N ASP A 219 -17.25 -11.31 -5.54
CA ASP A 219 -16.14 -12.09 -6.12
C ASP A 219 -16.55 -13.55 -6.33
N SER A 220 -17.33 -14.11 -5.39
CA SER A 220 -17.91 -15.44 -5.53
C SER A 220 -18.92 -15.51 -6.68
N VAL A 221 -19.72 -14.46 -6.91
CA VAL A 221 -20.61 -14.37 -8.08
C VAL A 221 -19.78 -14.27 -9.36
N GLN A 222 -18.83 -13.34 -9.39
CA GLN A 222 -17.96 -13.07 -10.55
C GLN A 222 -17.26 -14.33 -11.01
N SER A 223 -16.52 -15.00 -10.11
CA SER A 223 -15.82 -16.25 -10.44
C SER A 223 -16.74 -17.36 -10.93
N SER A 224 -17.97 -17.42 -10.42
CA SER A 224 -18.96 -18.42 -10.87
C SER A 224 -19.50 -18.12 -12.27
N MET A 225 -19.69 -16.85 -12.60
CA MET A 225 -20.14 -16.43 -13.94
C MET A 225 -19.04 -16.52 -14.97
N GLU A 226 -17.79 -16.19 -14.59
CA GLU A 226 -16.62 -16.38 -15.43
C GLU A 226 -16.43 -17.87 -15.78
N GLU A 227 -16.50 -18.77 -14.80
CA GLU A 227 -16.39 -20.22 -15.05
C GLU A 227 -17.52 -20.71 -15.97
N LEU A 228 -18.75 -20.23 -15.78
CA LEU A 228 -19.87 -20.56 -16.67
C LEU A 228 -19.62 -20.09 -18.10
N SER A 229 -19.22 -18.83 -18.27
CA SER A 229 -18.99 -18.25 -19.59
C SER A 229 -17.87 -18.98 -20.33
N GLN A 230 -16.78 -19.32 -19.64
CA GLN A 230 -15.67 -20.09 -20.21
C GLN A 230 -16.11 -21.49 -20.65
N ARG A 231 -16.90 -22.20 -19.83
CA ARG A 231 -17.43 -23.53 -20.19
C ARG A 231 -18.35 -23.47 -21.40
N LEU A 232 -19.26 -22.48 -21.46
CA LEU A 232 -20.15 -22.30 -22.61
C LEU A 232 -19.40 -21.87 -23.87
N GLY A 233 -18.37 -21.03 -23.74
CA GLY A 233 -17.50 -20.66 -24.86
C GLY A 233 -16.72 -21.86 -25.43
N ALA A 234 -16.19 -22.72 -24.56
CA ALA A 234 -15.55 -23.96 -25.01
C ALA A 234 -16.51 -24.91 -25.75
N ILE A 235 -17.78 -24.96 -25.32
CA ILE A 235 -18.82 -25.72 -26.04
C ILE A 235 -19.05 -25.12 -27.44
N ASP A 236 -19.19 -23.80 -27.55
CA ASP A 236 -19.35 -23.12 -28.84
C ASP A 236 -18.15 -23.38 -29.78
N ASP A 237 -16.92 -23.29 -29.26
CA ASP A 237 -15.69 -23.54 -30.02
C ASP A 237 -15.60 -24.98 -30.54
N GLU A 238 -15.97 -25.97 -29.73
CA GLU A 238 -15.97 -27.38 -30.14
C GLU A 238 -17.08 -27.69 -31.15
N ILE A 239 -18.26 -27.06 -31.01
CA ILE A 239 -19.36 -27.20 -31.97
C ILE A 239 -18.99 -26.56 -33.32
N ASP A 240 -18.33 -25.40 -33.30
CA ASP A 240 -17.90 -24.70 -34.51
C ASP A 240 -16.94 -25.53 -35.38
N LYS A 241 -16.12 -26.38 -34.75
CA LYS A 241 -15.23 -27.31 -35.44
C LYS A 241 -15.97 -28.42 -36.20
N ASP A 242 -17.20 -28.77 -35.81
CA ASP A 242 -17.98 -29.89 -36.38
C ASP A 242 -19.21 -29.46 -37.21
N LYS A 243 -19.53 -28.14 -37.30
CA LYS A 243 -20.73 -27.55 -37.96
C LYS A 243 -21.03 -28.02 -39.40
N SER A 244 -20.11 -28.70 -40.08
CA SER A 244 -20.24 -29.15 -41.48
C SER A 244 -20.10 -30.67 -41.68
N ASN A 245 -20.07 -31.47 -40.61
CA ASN A 245 -19.86 -32.91 -40.72
C ASN A 245 -21.13 -33.68 -41.12
N PRO A 246 -21.14 -34.39 -42.26
CA PRO A 246 -22.30 -35.15 -42.71
C PRO A 246 -22.63 -36.36 -41.81
N ALA A 247 -21.69 -36.83 -40.98
CA ALA A 247 -21.85 -38.01 -40.12
C ALA A 247 -22.55 -37.74 -38.77
N THR A 248 -22.91 -36.49 -38.47
CA THR A 248 -23.57 -36.14 -37.19
C THR A 248 -25.03 -36.64 -37.15
N PRO A 249 -25.45 -37.40 -36.12
CA PRO A 249 -26.82 -37.92 -36.01
C PRO A 249 -27.89 -36.82 -36.00
N ASP A 250 -29.04 -37.04 -36.65
CA ASP A 250 -30.10 -36.01 -36.77
C ASP A 250 -30.66 -35.55 -35.41
N ALA A 251 -30.71 -36.44 -34.41
CA ALA A 251 -31.11 -36.08 -33.05
C ALA A 251 -30.13 -35.08 -32.41
N VAL A 252 -28.82 -35.26 -32.67
CA VAL A 252 -27.77 -34.36 -32.19
C VAL A 252 -27.82 -33.04 -32.95
N LYS A 253 -27.99 -33.05 -34.28
CA LYS A 253 -28.17 -31.83 -35.08
C LYS A 253 -29.35 -31.00 -34.59
N LYS A 254 -30.48 -31.64 -34.30
CA LYS A 254 -31.68 -30.98 -33.78
C LYS A 254 -31.41 -30.39 -32.39
N TYR A 255 -30.82 -31.16 -31.49
CA TYR A 255 -30.48 -30.67 -30.15
C TYR A 255 -29.54 -29.46 -30.19
N LEU A 256 -28.47 -29.52 -30.99
CA LEU A 256 -27.54 -28.40 -31.13
C LEU A 256 -28.24 -27.18 -31.74
N SER A 257 -29.07 -27.36 -32.78
CA SER A 257 -29.83 -26.25 -33.39
C SER A 257 -30.80 -25.58 -32.40
N ASP A 258 -31.45 -26.36 -31.53
CA ASP A 258 -32.43 -25.85 -30.58
C ASP A 258 -31.74 -25.29 -29.31
N GLY A 259 -30.63 -25.89 -28.88
CA GLY A 259 -29.91 -25.60 -27.63
C GLY A 259 -28.86 -24.50 -27.73
N LEU A 260 -28.15 -24.37 -28.86
CA LEU A 260 -27.13 -23.33 -29.06
C LEU A 260 -27.62 -21.90 -28.76
N PRO A 261 -28.82 -21.46 -29.21
CA PRO A 261 -29.33 -20.13 -28.85
C PRO A 261 -29.54 -19.96 -27.35
N ARG A 262 -29.86 -21.03 -26.62
CA ARG A 262 -30.07 -21.00 -25.17
C ARG A 262 -28.73 -20.94 -24.43
N PHE A 263 -27.73 -21.70 -24.86
CA PHE A 263 -26.37 -21.59 -24.34
C PHE A 263 -25.78 -20.20 -24.58
N ALA A 264 -25.94 -19.64 -25.78
CA ALA A 264 -25.51 -18.29 -26.08
C ALA A 264 -26.21 -17.23 -25.21
N ALA A 265 -27.51 -17.40 -24.92
CA ALA A 265 -28.25 -16.51 -24.03
C ALA A 265 -27.76 -16.59 -22.57
N ILE A 266 -27.53 -17.79 -22.06
CA ILE A 266 -26.99 -18.01 -20.71
C ILE A 266 -25.57 -17.44 -20.61
N LYS A 267 -24.73 -17.69 -21.62
CA LYS A 267 -23.37 -17.15 -21.71
C LYS A 267 -23.38 -15.63 -21.65
N LYS A 268 -24.21 -15.00 -22.48
CA LYS A 268 -24.35 -13.53 -22.48
C LYS A 268 -24.80 -13.00 -21.13
N GLN A 269 -25.75 -13.67 -20.47
CA GLN A 269 -26.19 -13.28 -19.13
C GLN A 269 -25.05 -13.40 -18.10
N ALA A 270 -24.24 -14.45 -18.19
CA ALA A 270 -23.05 -14.62 -17.33
C ALA A 270 -22.02 -13.51 -17.57
N ASP A 271 -21.70 -13.22 -18.85
CA ASP A 271 -20.80 -12.13 -19.26
C ASP A 271 -21.29 -10.77 -18.74
N ASP A 272 -22.59 -10.46 -18.88
CA ASP A 272 -23.18 -9.22 -18.40
C ASP A 272 -23.10 -9.06 -16.87
N ILE A 273 -23.19 -10.18 -16.12
CA ILE A 273 -23.06 -10.18 -14.65
C ILE A 273 -21.58 -9.99 -14.25
N ASP A 274 -20.67 -10.70 -14.89
CA ASP A 274 -19.22 -10.57 -14.68
C ASP A 274 -18.73 -9.14 -14.96
N ASP A 275 -19.15 -8.55 -16.08
CA ASP A 275 -18.83 -7.17 -16.44
C ASP A 275 -19.36 -6.15 -15.43
N LYS A 276 -20.54 -6.39 -14.86
CA LYS A 276 -21.09 -5.54 -13.79
C LYS A 276 -20.31 -5.69 -12.50
N ALA A 277 -19.89 -6.91 -12.15
CA ALA A 277 -19.08 -7.18 -10.96
C ALA A 277 -17.73 -6.47 -11.06
N LYS A 278 -17.03 -6.60 -12.20
CA LYS A 278 -15.73 -5.95 -12.46
C LYS A 278 -15.76 -4.43 -12.29
N LYS A 279 -16.90 -3.79 -12.57
CA LYS A 279 -17.08 -2.33 -12.44
C LYS A 279 -17.25 -1.84 -10.99
N LEU A 280 -17.50 -2.74 -10.03
CA LEU A 280 -17.68 -2.37 -8.62
C LEU A 280 -16.36 -2.04 -7.90
N GLY A 281 -15.21 -2.43 -8.46
CA GLY A 281 -13.88 -2.09 -7.94
C GLY A 281 -13.56 -2.70 -6.58
N ASP A 282 -12.77 -2.00 -5.77
CA ASP A 282 -12.47 -2.38 -4.38
C ASP A 282 -13.53 -1.84 -3.41
N LEU A 283 -13.70 -2.51 -2.26
CA LEU A 283 -14.64 -2.08 -1.22
C LEU A 283 -13.92 -1.83 0.10
N LYS A 284 -13.98 -0.59 0.61
CA LYS A 284 -13.31 -0.21 1.87
C LYS A 284 -13.78 -1.01 3.09
N LEU A 285 -15.07 -1.36 3.13
CA LEU A 285 -15.64 -2.16 4.22
C LEU A 285 -15.01 -3.56 4.27
N ASP A 286 -14.56 -4.08 3.12
CA ASP A 286 -13.90 -5.37 3.06
C ASP A 286 -12.47 -5.31 3.62
N THR A 287 -11.72 -4.24 3.31
CA THR A 287 -10.41 -3.97 3.92
C THR A 287 -10.55 -3.88 5.44
N LEU A 288 -11.51 -3.11 5.94
CA LEU A 288 -11.81 -3.01 7.37
C LEU A 288 -12.09 -4.40 7.98
N ARG A 289 -13.00 -5.17 7.38
CA ARG A 289 -13.37 -6.51 7.84
C ARG A 289 -12.16 -7.42 7.94
N THR A 290 -11.31 -7.42 6.92
CA THR A 290 -10.08 -8.23 6.88
C THR A 290 -9.12 -7.81 7.99
N SER A 291 -8.89 -6.51 8.15
CA SER A 291 -8.00 -5.99 9.18
C SER A 291 -8.52 -6.20 10.62
N LEU A 292 -9.84 -6.20 10.82
CA LEU A 292 -10.44 -6.56 12.12
C LEU A 292 -10.20 -8.03 12.47
N LYS A 293 -10.16 -8.92 11.47
CA LYS A 293 -9.82 -10.34 11.66
C LYS A 293 -8.35 -10.56 11.95
N GLU A 294 -7.46 -9.78 11.32
CA GLU A 294 -6.01 -9.91 11.50
C GLU A 294 -5.53 -9.52 12.91
N ARG A 295 -6.33 -8.72 13.64
CA ARG A 295 -6.02 -8.15 14.98
C ARG A 295 -4.77 -7.25 14.96
N ASP A 296 -4.57 -6.47 16.01
CA ASP A 296 -3.40 -5.59 16.17
C ASP A 296 -3.20 -4.64 14.96
N SER A 297 -4.23 -3.88 14.61
CA SER A 297 -4.23 -2.93 13.48
C SER A 297 -4.51 -1.49 13.93
N ILE A 298 -4.18 -0.52 13.09
CA ILE A 298 -4.46 0.90 13.29
C ILE A 298 -5.34 1.40 12.15
N LEU A 299 -6.52 1.93 12.47
CA LEU A 299 -7.37 2.62 11.50
C LEU A 299 -7.00 4.11 11.49
N VAL A 300 -6.84 4.66 10.29
CA VAL A 300 -6.66 6.08 10.04
C VAL A 300 -7.90 6.55 9.28
N MET A 301 -8.78 7.29 9.95
CA MET A 301 -10.11 7.66 9.44
C MET A 301 -10.17 9.14 9.08
N GLY A 302 -10.39 9.44 7.80
CA GLY A 302 -10.58 10.80 7.28
C GLY A 302 -12.05 11.19 7.16
N GLU A 303 -12.34 12.20 6.34
CA GLU A 303 -13.73 12.62 6.08
C GLU A 303 -14.45 11.65 5.14
N ASN A 304 -13.81 11.34 4.01
CA ASN A 304 -14.39 10.56 2.90
C ASN A 304 -13.70 9.22 2.66
N ASP A 305 -12.54 9.02 3.26
CA ASP A 305 -11.71 7.83 3.07
C ASP A 305 -11.14 7.34 4.41
N LEU A 306 -10.76 6.06 4.46
CA LEU A 306 -10.10 5.46 5.61
C LEU A 306 -8.96 4.56 5.13
N ARG A 307 -7.94 4.39 5.97
CA ARG A 307 -6.86 3.44 5.76
C ARG A 307 -6.73 2.53 6.97
N VAL A 308 -6.25 1.32 6.74
CA VAL A 308 -5.95 0.38 7.81
C VAL A 308 -4.50 -0.06 7.67
N LEU A 309 -3.76 0.05 8.77
CA LEU A 309 -2.37 -0.38 8.89
C LEU A 309 -2.35 -1.68 9.68
N SER A 310 -1.94 -2.78 9.06
CA SER A 310 -1.85 -4.08 9.71
C SER A 310 -0.61 -4.19 10.60
N PHE A 311 -0.59 -5.16 11.50
CA PHE A 311 0.56 -5.43 12.36
C PHE A 311 1.85 -5.58 11.55
N GLY A 312 1.84 -6.33 10.44
CA GLY A 312 3.04 -6.60 9.64
C GLY A 312 3.59 -5.37 8.93
N GLN A 313 2.74 -4.39 8.63
CA GLN A 313 3.17 -3.11 8.07
C GLN A 313 3.85 -2.28 9.17
N VAL A 314 3.20 -2.14 10.33
CA VAL A 314 3.69 -1.35 11.47
C VAL A 314 4.97 -1.94 12.08
N TRP A 315 5.06 -3.27 12.12
CA TRP A 315 6.15 -4.04 12.71
C TRP A 315 6.82 -4.89 11.63
N LYS A 316 7.81 -4.31 10.94
CA LYS A 316 8.49 -4.99 9.84
C LYS A 316 9.44 -6.05 10.39
N ALA A 317 9.21 -7.30 9.99
CA ALA A 317 10.22 -8.33 10.13
C ALA A 317 11.29 -8.09 9.08
N GLU A 318 12.53 -7.80 9.49
CA GLU A 318 13.64 -7.71 8.55
C GLU A 318 14.00 -9.13 8.08
N ASP A 319 13.29 -9.60 7.05
CA ASP A 319 13.44 -10.96 6.50
C ASP A 319 14.86 -11.22 5.98
N MET A 320 15.53 -10.18 5.49
CA MET A 320 16.96 -10.21 5.14
C MET A 320 17.83 -10.58 6.34
N LEU A 321 17.52 -10.06 7.53
CA LEU A 321 18.29 -10.34 8.75
C LEU A 321 17.95 -11.71 9.37
N ARG A 322 16.78 -12.29 9.07
CA ARG A 322 16.41 -13.63 9.56
C ARG A 322 17.41 -14.70 9.13
N GLN A 323 18.03 -14.54 7.96
CA GLN A 323 19.05 -15.46 7.44
C GLN A 323 20.36 -15.40 8.23
N TYR A 324 20.63 -14.28 8.91
CA TYR A 324 21.84 -14.03 9.69
C TYR A 324 21.62 -14.18 11.21
N ALA A 325 20.36 -14.19 11.67
CA ALA A 325 20.01 -14.34 13.08
C ALA A 325 20.13 -15.78 13.56
N LYS A 326 20.95 -16.03 14.60
CA LYS A 326 20.98 -17.32 15.31
C LYS A 326 19.59 -17.63 15.88
N GLY A 327 18.94 -18.67 15.37
CA GLY A 327 17.61 -19.12 15.79
C GLY A 327 16.45 -18.46 15.03
N GLY A 328 16.71 -17.68 13.97
CA GLY A 328 15.68 -17.17 13.04
C GLY A 328 14.69 -16.16 13.63
N LYS A 329 14.86 -15.73 14.88
CA LYS A 329 14.01 -14.73 15.53
C LYS A 329 14.66 -13.35 15.45
N VAL A 330 14.08 -12.47 14.64
CA VAL A 330 14.45 -11.05 14.56
C VAL A 330 13.31 -10.24 15.18
N LYS A 331 13.64 -9.34 16.12
CA LYS A 331 12.66 -8.40 16.68
C LYS A 331 12.25 -7.44 15.55
N PRO A 332 10.96 -7.29 15.24
CA PRO A 332 10.53 -6.43 14.16
C PRO A 332 10.85 -4.96 14.46
N SER A 333 11.25 -4.21 13.43
CA SER A 333 11.48 -2.76 13.52
C SER A 333 10.15 -2.02 13.50
N PHE A 334 10.00 -1.00 14.35
CA PHE A 334 8.79 -0.17 14.40
C PHE A 334 8.81 0.89 13.31
N ALA A 335 7.84 0.84 12.40
CA ALA A 335 7.66 1.81 11.31
C ALA A 335 6.38 2.67 11.48
N GLY A 336 5.84 2.73 12.70
CA GLY A 336 4.54 3.32 12.98
C GLY A 336 4.40 4.78 12.53
N GLU A 337 5.38 5.64 12.85
CA GLU A 337 5.29 7.07 12.53
C GLU A 337 5.22 7.31 11.02
N GLN A 338 6.12 6.67 10.27
CA GLN A 338 6.19 6.80 8.81
C GLN A 338 4.86 6.36 8.16
N LEU A 339 4.30 5.24 8.61
CA LEU A 339 3.09 4.68 8.02
C LEU A 339 1.84 5.50 8.36
N ILE A 340 1.70 5.93 9.61
CA ILE A 340 0.56 6.76 10.04
C ILE A 340 0.60 8.11 9.33
N THR A 341 1.77 8.78 9.28
CA THR A 341 1.93 10.04 8.56
C THR A 341 1.55 9.91 7.10
N THR A 342 1.99 8.83 6.46
CA THR A 342 1.71 8.59 5.04
C THR A 342 0.23 8.30 4.80
N ALA A 343 -0.41 7.54 5.69
CA ALA A 343 -1.85 7.29 5.64
C ALA A 343 -2.64 8.60 5.81
N ILE A 344 -2.28 9.44 6.79
CA ILE A 344 -2.87 10.76 7.00
C ILE A 344 -2.72 11.60 5.73
N TYR A 345 -1.52 11.69 5.18
CA TYR A 345 -1.26 12.43 3.95
C TYR A 345 -2.15 11.94 2.81
N GLY A 346 -2.20 10.62 2.57
CA GLY A 346 -3.03 10.02 1.54
C GLY A 346 -4.52 10.31 1.66
N LEU A 347 -5.04 10.48 2.89
CA LEU A 347 -6.44 10.83 3.15
C LEU A 347 -6.77 12.32 2.96
N THR A 348 -5.75 13.17 3.00
CA THR A 348 -5.89 14.62 2.85
C THR A 348 -5.74 15.10 1.41
N GLN A 349 -5.16 14.26 0.55
CA GLN A 349 -5.00 14.54 -0.88
C GLN A 349 -6.27 14.16 -1.65
N SER A 350 -6.78 15.09 -2.47
CA SER A 350 -7.97 14.86 -3.30
C SER A 350 -7.68 14.06 -4.57
N LYS A 351 -6.41 13.93 -4.95
CA LYS A 351 -5.93 13.13 -6.09
C LYS A 351 -4.74 12.28 -5.66
N ARG A 352 -4.68 11.03 -6.14
CA ARG A 352 -3.45 10.22 -6.01
C ARG A 352 -2.36 10.90 -6.82
N GLN A 353 -1.21 11.13 -6.19
CA GLN A 353 -0.06 11.66 -6.90
C GLN A 353 0.47 10.54 -7.82
N LYS A 354 0.71 10.88 -9.08
CA LYS A 354 1.26 9.93 -10.05
C LYS A 354 2.78 9.92 -9.96
N VAL A 355 3.37 8.73 -9.89
CA VAL A 355 4.80 8.49 -9.97
C VAL A 355 5.08 7.63 -11.19
N VAL A 356 5.96 8.10 -12.06
CA VAL A 356 6.35 7.36 -13.27
C VAL A 356 7.82 7.02 -13.18
N PHE A 357 8.14 5.73 -13.17
CA PHE A 357 9.50 5.25 -13.32
C PHE A 357 9.88 5.35 -14.80
N VAL A 358 10.90 6.15 -15.10
CA VAL A 358 11.34 6.44 -16.45
C VAL A 358 12.68 5.77 -16.69
N ARG A 359 12.75 4.91 -17.72
CA ARG A 359 13.95 4.17 -18.09
C ARG A 359 14.32 4.36 -19.57
N PRO A 360 15.62 4.30 -19.91
CA PRO A 360 16.09 4.47 -21.29
C PRO A 360 15.77 3.28 -22.20
N GLY A 361 15.44 2.12 -21.63
CA GLY A 361 15.23 0.85 -22.35
C GLY A 361 15.24 -0.33 -21.38
N GLY A 362 15.27 -1.56 -21.90
CA GLY A 362 15.45 -2.78 -21.08
C GLY A 362 14.15 -3.40 -20.53
N SER A 363 14.30 -4.33 -19.59
CA SER A 363 13.16 -5.00 -18.93
C SER A 363 12.51 -4.10 -17.86
N PRO A 364 11.24 -4.35 -17.50
CA PRO A 364 10.54 -3.61 -16.46
C PRO A 364 11.24 -3.66 -15.09
N LEU A 365 11.27 -2.52 -14.41
CA LEU A 365 11.92 -2.37 -13.10
C LEU A 365 10.94 -2.53 -11.94
N CYS A 366 9.66 -2.19 -12.17
CA CYS A 366 8.63 -2.10 -11.13
C CYS A 366 7.61 -3.24 -11.15
N GLU A 367 7.77 -4.20 -12.07
CA GLU A 367 6.90 -5.37 -12.16
C GLU A 367 7.14 -6.34 -10.99
N PRO A 368 6.08 -6.75 -10.27
CA PRO A 368 6.20 -7.72 -9.20
C PRO A 368 6.58 -9.09 -9.75
N GLY A 369 7.38 -9.83 -8.97
CA GLY A 369 7.71 -11.22 -9.28
C GLY A 369 6.59 -12.18 -8.88
N ILE A 370 6.67 -13.42 -9.38
CA ILE A 370 5.86 -14.53 -8.88
C ILE A 370 6.72 -15.33 -7.90
N PRO A 371 6.41 -15.34 -6.59
CA PRO A 371 7.21 -16.04 -5.59
C PRO A 371 7.51 -17.49 -6.00
N GLY A 372 8.80 -17.85 -6.08
CA GLY A 372 9.25 -19.19 -6.45
C GLY A 372 9.27 -19.52 -7.95
N PHE A 373 8.76 -18.64 -8.82
CA PHE A 373 8.70 -18.86 -10.27
C PHE A 373 9.44 -17.78 -11.07
N GLN A 374 9.24 -16.51 -10.73
CA GLN A 374 9.79 -15.39 -11.47
C GLN A 374 10.26 -14.30 -10.50
N GLN A 375 11.51 -13.88 -10.62
CA GLN A 375 12.03 -12.76 -9.85
C GLN A 375 11.41 -11.45 -10.37
N GLY A 376 10.97 -10.59 -9.47
CA GLY A 376 10.47 -9.26 -9.83
C GLY A 376 11.57 -8.34 -10.34
N GLY A 377 11.16 -7.22 -10.93
CA GLY A 377 12.10 -6.16 -11.30
C GLY A 377 12.86 -5.62 -10.07
N PRO A 378 14.07 -5.06 -10.25
CA PRO A 378 14.92 -4.62 -9.14
C PRO A 378 14.30 -3.54 -8.24
N LEU A 379 13.24 -2.86 -8.70
CA LEU A 379 12.52 -1.82 -7.97
C LEU A 379 11.06 -2.18 -7.70
N SER A 380 10.69 -3.47 -7.82
CA SER A 380 9.32 -3.92 -7.60
C SER A 380 8.84 -3.62 -6.18
N GLU A 381 9.69 -3.84 -5.17
CA GLU A 381 9.37 -3.57 -3.77
C GLU A 381 9.20 -2.06 -3.50
N ALA A 382 10.05 -1.22 -4.11
CA ALA A 382 9.92 0.23 -4.00
C ALA A 382 8.62 0.73 -4.64
N ALA A 383 8.26 0.18 -5.81
CA ALA A 383 7.01 0.48 -6.48
C ALA A 383 5.78 0.02 -5.68
N GLU A 384 5.83 -1.17 -5.08
CA GLU A 384 4.77 -1.67 -4.18
C GLU A 384 4.59 -0.74 -2.98
N ARG A 385 5.67 -0.34 -2.31
CA ARG A 385 5.60 0.61 -1.19
C ARG A 385 5.01 1.95 -1.60
N LEU A 386 5.33 2.48 -2.78
CA LEU A 386 4.71 3.69 -3.29
C LEU A 386 3.19 3.50 -3.53
N ARG A 387 2.77 2.35 -4.07
CA ARG A 387 1.34 2.03 -4.23
C ARG A 387 0.64 1.94 -2.86
N GLU A 388 1.27 1.33 -1.87
CA GLU A 388 0.79 1.30 -0.48
C GLU A 388 0.66 2.72 0.10
N TYR A 389 1.56 3.63 -0.30
CA TYR A 389 1.55 5.05 0.06
C TYR A 389 0.59 5.90 -0.77
N ASN A 390 -0.37 5.28 -1.46
CA ASN A 390 -1.43 5.94 -2.24
C ASN A 390 -0.91 6.72 -3.46
N PHE A 391 0.25 6.37 -3.98
CA PHE A 391 0.71 6.83 -5.29
C PHE A 391 0.16 5.96 -6.40
N GLU A 392 -0.19 6.57 -7.52
CA GLU A 392 -0.40 5.83 -8.78
C GLU A 392 0.97 5.59 -9.41
N VAL A 393 1.44 4.34 -9.42
CA VAL A 393 2.78 4.00 -9.91
C VAL A 393 2.68 3.36 -11.29
N GLN A 394 3.28 4.01 -12.27
CA GLN A 394 3.41 3.52 -13.64
C GLN A 394 4.90 3.49 -14.06
N GLU A 395 5.19 2.81 -15.15
CA GLU A 395 6.54 2.70 -15.69
C GLU A 395 6.52 3.03 -17.19
N LYS A 396 7.57 3.71 -17.67
CA LYS A 396 7.71 4.12 -19.07
C LYS A 396 9.06 3.73 -19.64
N ASP A 397 9.05 2.95 -20.72
CA ASP A 397 10.19 2.75 -21.61
C ASP A 397 10.27 3.89 -22.64
N LEU A 398 11.27 4.77 -22.53
CA LEU A 398 11.44 5.85 -23.50
C LEU A 398 11.95 5.39 -24.87
N SER A 399 12.50 4.18 -24.98
CA SER A 399 12.92 3.60 -26.25
C SER A 399 11.76 2.94 -27.01
N GLY A 400 10.73 2.48 -26.29
CA GLY A 400 9.66 1.62 -26.81
C GLY A 400 10.14 0.23 -27.26
N GLN A 401 11.41 -0.13 -27.03
CA GLN A 401 11.98 -1.40 -27.47
C GLN A 401 11.33 -2.59 -26.76
N TYR A 402 11.01 -2.46 -25.47
CA TYR A 402 10.42 -3.55 -24.71
C TYR A 402 9.03 -3.92 -25.24
N ALA A 403 8.17 -2.92 -25.49
CA ALA A 403 6.84 -3.14 -26.05
C ALA A 403 6.90 -3.83 -27.43
N MET A 404 7.82 -3.40 -28.29
CA MET A 404 8.07 -4.05 -29.59
C MET A 404 8.54 -5.50 -29.43
N GLN A 405 9.45 -5.76 -28.48
CA GLN A 405 9.95 -7.10 -28.20
C GLN A 405 8.86 -8.04 -27.67
N ALA A 406 8.01 -7.57 -26.76
CA ALA A 406 6.87 -8.32 -26.24
C ALA A 406 5.92 -8.72 -27.37
N GLN A 407 5.57 -7.77 -28.25
CA GLN A 407 4.70 -8.03 -29.41
C GLN A 407 5.32 -9.06 -30.38
N MET A 408 6.62 -8.98 -30.64
CA MET A 408 7.34 -9.96 -31.48
C MET A 408 7.36 -11.38 -30.88
N GLN A 409 7.29 -11.50 -29.55
CA GLN A 409 7.20 -12.77 -28.83
C GLN A 409 5.74 -13.25 -28.65
N GLY A 410 4.76 -12.54 -29.20
CA GLY A 410 3.34 -12.85 -29.01
C GLY A 410 2.84 -12.58 -27.59
N GLN A 411 3.58 -11.79 -26.80
CA GLN A 411 3.19 -11.38 -25.45
C GLN A 411 2.55 -9.99 -25.46
N PRO A 412 1.54 -9.75 -24.61
CA PRO A 412 0.98 -8.41 -24.44
C PRO A 412 2.03 -7.49 -23.82
N ALA A 413 2.20 -6.29 -24.38
CA ALA A 413 3.06 -5.27 -23.80
C ALA A 413 2.44 -4.74 -22.49
N PRO A 414 3.25 -4.44 -21.45
CA PRO A 414 2.75 -3.82 -20.24
C PRO A 414 2.09 -2.47 -20.56
N PRO A 415 1.05 -2.07 -19.80
CA PRO A 415 0.43 -0.77 -19.98
C PRO A 415 1.40 0.34 -19.59
N GLU A 416 1.76 1.19 -20.55
CA GLU A 416 2.61 2.36 -20.34
C GLU A 416 1.76 3.65 -20.28
N PRO A 417 2.19 4.66 -19.49
CA PRO A 417 1.54 5.96 -19.50
C PRO A 417 1.78 6.68 -20.83
N THR A 418 0.80 7.49 -21.20
CA THR A 418 0.91 8.46 -22.29
C THR A 418 1.73 9.68 -21.85
N ASP A 419 2.31 10.40 -22.82
CA ASP A 419 3.06 11.63 -22.54
C ASP A 419 2.20 12.68 -21.80
N ALA A 420 0.89 12.72 -22.06
CA ALA A 420 -0.04 13.60 -21.37
C ALA A 420 -0.19 13.23 -19.88
N GLU A 421 -0.28 11.93 -19.57
CA GLU A 421 -0.34 11.43 -18.20
C GLU A 421 0.96 11.66 -17.43
N MET A 422 2.10 11.69 -18.12
CA MET A 422 3.41 11.91 -17.51
C MET A 422 3.69 13.37 -17.12
N LYS A 423 2.98 14.36 -17.69
CA LYS A 423 3.25 15.79 -17.45
C LYS A 423 3.06 16.21 -15.99
N GLU A 424 2.02 15.71 -15.34
CA GLU A 424 1.71 16.03 -13.93
C GLU A 424 2.34 15.02 -12.95
N ALA A 425 3.08 14.03 -13.46
CA ALA A 425 3.69 12.98 -12.65
C ALA A 425 5.03 13.40 -12.04
N ILE A 426 5.36 12.83 -10.89
CA ILE A 426 6.71 12.84 -10.37
C ILE A 426 7.50 11.76 -11.10
N TRP A 427 8.60 12.13 -11.75
CA TRP A 427 9.44 11.16 -12.46
C TRP A 427 10.46 10.56 -11.51
N VAL A 428 10.55 9.23 -11.45
CA VAL A 428 11.71 8.53 -10.90
C VAL A 428 12.58 8.14 -12.07
N VAL A 429 13.67 8.89 -12.27
CA VAL A 429 14.52 8.76 -13.46
C VAL A 429 15.68 7.84 -13.16
N ILE A 430 15.81 6.81 -13.98
CA ILE A 430 16.89 5.84 -13.90
C ILE A 430 17.54 5.82 -15.27
N ALA A 431 18.75 6.38 -15.37
CA ALA A 431 19.47 6.54 -16.63
C ALA A 431 20.38 5.35 -16.95
N ALA A 432 20.32 4.29 -16.12
CA ALA A 432 21.10 3.08 -16.31
C ALA A 432 20.54 2.21 -17.43
N PRO A 433 21.38 1.75 -18.39
CA PRO A 433 20.99 0.73 -19.34
C PRO A 433 20.96 -0.62 -18.62
N PHE A 434 19.87 -0.95 -17.92
CA PHE A 434 19.66 -2.30 -17.39
C PHE A 434 19.52 -3.26 -18.58
N ASN A 435 20.61 -3.97 -18.89
CA ASN A 435 20.72 -5.06 -19.87
C ASN A 435 19.86 -4.86 -21.14
N SER A 436 20.27 -3.93 -22.01
CA SER A 436 19.76 -3.88 -23.38
C SER A 436 20.39 -4.99 -24.23
N GLN A 437 20.13 -6.26 -23.89
CA GLN A 437 20.30 -7.38 -24.83
C GLN A 437 19.15 -7.36 -25.86
N SER A 438 18.97 -6.22 -26.52
CA SER A 438 18.00 -6.04 -27.58
C SER A 438 18.66 -6.50 -28.89
N PRO A 439 18.07 -7.42 -29.66
CA PRO A 439 18.60 -7.85 -30.97
C PRO A 439 18.77 -6.70 -31.97
N MET A 440 18.09 -5.57 -31.72
CA MET A 440 18.08 -4.34 -32.54
C MET A 440 19.23 -3.38 -32.23
N GLY A 441 20.09 -3.69 -31.24
CA GLY A 441 21.17 -2.81 -30.78
C GLY A 441 20.69 -1.67 -29.86
N PRO A 442 21.63 -0.92 -29.25
CA PRO A 442 21.31 0.17 -28.32
C PRO A 442 20.73 1.36 -29.10
N ALA A 443 19.53 1.81 -28.71
CA ALA A 443 19.00 3.09 -29.15
C ALA A 443 19.65 4.23 -28.34
N PRO A 444 19.86 5.42 -28.93
CA PRO A 444 20.29 6.58 -28.17
C PRO A 444 19.22 6.93 -27.13
N SER A 445 19.66 7.10 -25.89
CA SER A 445 18.78 7.42 -24.78
C SER A 445 18.11 8.78 -24.98
N LYS A 446 16.81 8.83 -24.67
CA LYS A 446 16.01 10.06 -24.69
C LYS A 446 15.79 10.63 -23.29
N VAL A 447 16.36 10.00 -22.26
CA VAL A 447 16.11 10.35 -20.85
C VAL A 447 16.52 11.80 -20.57
N GLY A 448 17.74 12.20 -20.93
CA GLY A 448 18.25 13.56 -20.67
C GLY A 448 17.37 14.68 -21.25
N PRO A 449 17.12 14.70 -22.57
CA PRO A 449 16.27 15.72 -23.19
C PRO A 449 14.83 15.75 -22.66
N MET A 450 14.24 14.58 -22.41
CA MET A 450 12.86 14.51 -21.89
C MET A 450 12.78 14.95 -20.43
N LEU A 451 13.79 14.63 -19.63
CA LEU A 451 13.91 15.13 -18.26
C LEU A 451 14.05 16.66 -18.25
N GLU A 452 14.88 17.22 -19.13
CA GLU A 452 15.05 18.68 -19.24
C GLU A 452 13.72 19.37 -19.59
N GLU A 453 12.96 18.81 -20.54
CA GLU A 453 11.63 19.32 -20.89
C GLU A 453 10.64 19.21 -19.73
N HIS A 454 10.60 18.07 -19.04
CA HIS A 454 9.73 17.85 -17.88
C HIS A 454 9.99 18.88 -16.77
N LEU A 455 11.26 19.09 -16.42
CA LEU A 455 11.67 20.07 -15.41
C LEU A 455 11.37 21.51 -15.84
N LYS A 456 11.62 21.87 -17.12
CA LYS A 456 11.28 23.21 -17.66
C LYS A 456 9.78 23.51 -17.61
N ASN A 457 8.95 22.49 -17.73
CA ASN A 457 7.49 22.60 -17.64
C ASN A 457 6.96 22.61 -16.20
N GLY A 458 7.85 22.66 -15.19
CA GLY A 458 7.49 22.67 -13.78
C GLY A 458 7.24 21.29 -13.18
N GLY A 459 7.57 20.22 -13.90
CA GLY A 459 7.52 18.85 -13.41
C GLY A 459 8.57 18.58 -12.32
N SER A 460 8.29 17.61 -11.48
CA SER A 460 9.20 17.14 -10.42
C SER A 460 9.89 15.85 -10.84
N ALA A 461 11.16 15.69 -10.49
CA ALA A 461 11.91 14.45 -10.73
C ALA A 461 12.80 14.07 -9.54
N PHE A 462 12.90 12.77 -9.29
CA PHE A 462 13.89 12.13 -8.44
C PHE A 462 14.84 11.34 -9.34
N VAL A 463 16.10 11.79 -9.44
CA VAL A 463 17.08 11.22 -10.37
C VAL A 463 18.01 10.28 -9.62
N LEU A 464 18.09 9.04 -10.08
CA LEU A 464 18.93 7.97 -9.54
C LEU A 464 20.05 7.64 -10.55
N PRO A 465 21.20 8.33 -10.48
CA PRO A 465 22.32 8.03 -11.36
C PRO A 465 23.08 6.79 -10.88
N PHE A 466 23.46 5.93 -11.82
CA PHE A 466 24.40 4.84 -11.63
C PHE A 466 25.70 5.09 -12.41
N PRO A 467 26.80 4.40 -12.06
CA PRO A 467 28.03 4.48 -12.84
C PRO A 467 27.80 4.05 -14.29
N HIS A 468 28.33 4.82 -15.23
CA HIS A 468 28.17 4.64 -16.68
C HIS A 468 26.74 4.88 -17.21
N ASP A 469 25.91 5.60 -16.45
CA ASP A 469 24.60 6.08 -16.94
C ASP A 469 24.74 7.05 -18.11
N ASP A 470 23.63 7.18 -18.85
CA ASP A 470 23.48 8.26 -19.83
C ASP A 470 23.70 9.62 -19.17
N ASP A 471 24.34 10.54 -19.90
CA ASP A 471 24.58 11.89 -19.42
C ASP A 471 23.27 12.70 -19.33
N VAL A 472 22.74 12.80 -18.11
CA VAL A 472 21.59 13.65 -17.78
C VAL A 472 22.01 14.99 -17.18
N THR A 473 23.32 15.28 -17.12
CA THR A 473 23.87 16.53 -16.56
C THR A 473 23.27 17.78 -17.19
N PRO A 474 23.06 17.87 -18.53
CA PRO A 474 22.45 19.04 -19.14
C PRO A 474 21.07 19.38 -18.56
N ALA A 475 20.26 18.37 -18.20
CA ALA A 475 18.95 18.57 -17.62
C ALA A 475 19.01 19.12 -16.18
N LEU A 476 20.10 18.82 -15.45
CA LEU A 476 20.29 19.20 -14.05
C LEU A 476 21.15 20.45 -13.87
N ALA A 477 21.83 20.91 -14.92
CA ALA A 477 22.72 22.08 -14.88
C ALA A 477 22.01 23.36 -14.39
N ALA A 478 20.73 23.54 -14.71
CA ALA A 478 19.92 24.67 -14.23
C ALA A 478 19.76 24.70 -12.69
N TRP A 479 19.94 23.55 -12.04
CA TRP A 479 19.86 23.37 -10.59
C TRP A 479 21.25 23.38 -9.93
N GLY A 480 22.32 23.64 -10.70
CA GLY A 480 23.70 23.68 -10.21
C GLY A 480 24.29 22.29 -9.90
N ILE A 481 23.70 21.22 -10.44
CA ILE A 481 24.16 19.85 -10.24
C ILE A 481 25.00 19.43 -11.45
N ASP A 482 26.24 19.00 -11.18
CA ASP A 482 27.17 18.43 -12.16
C ASP A 482 27.37 16.94 -11.83
N LEU A 483 26.84 16.03 -12.68
CA LEU A 483 26.88 14.60 -12.44
C LEU A 483 28.13 13.97 -13.07
N ARG A 484 28.82 13.15 -12.27
CA ARG A 484 29.98 12.38 -12.69
C ARG A 484 29.66 10.90 -12.62
N THR A 485 29.26 10.32 -13.74
CA THR A 485 28.94 8.89 -13.85
C THR A 485 30.17 8.03 -14.17
N ASP A 486 31.35 8.65 -14.32
CA ASP A 486 32.62 8.02 -14.68
C ASP A 486 33.39 7.43 -13.48
N ALA A 487 33.01 7.74 -12.24
CA ALA A 487 33.71 7.26 -11.05
C ALA A 487 32.80 7.16 -9.80
N ILE A 488 33.11 6.21 -8.91
CA ILE A 488 32.62 6.21 -7.53
C ILE A 488 33.80 6.53 -6.61
N CYS A 489 33.72 7.64 -5.86
CA CYS A 489 34.68 7.96 -4.82
C CYS A 489 34.19 7.41 -3.48
N VAL A 490 34.91 6.42 -2.93
CA VAL A 490 34.69 5.90 -1.58
C VAL A 490 35.74 6.49 -0.66
N HIS A 491 35.32 7.23 0.36
CA HIS A 491 36.22 7.69 1.42
C HIS A 491 35.84 7.02 2.74
N ASP A 492 36.32 5.80 2.96
CA ASP A 492 36.73 5.33 4.30
C ASP A 492 37.49 3.99 4.24
N THR A 493 38.47 3.85 5.14
CA THR A 493 39.08 2.56 5.49
C THR A 493 38.16 1.83 6.48
N PRO A 494 37.89 0.52 6.32
CA PRO A 494 37.06 -0.22 7.27
C PRO A 494 37.60 -0.08 8.70
N PRO A 495 36.72 -0.01 9.72
CA PRO A 495 37.16 0.10 11.10
C PRO A 495 38.10 -1.07 11.46
N PRO A 496 39.14 -0.86 12.30
CA PRO A 496 40.21 -1.83 12.53
C PRO A 496 39.77 -3.23 13.00
N ASP A 497 38.56 -3.35 13.57
CA ASP A 497 38.05 -4.57 14.19
C ASP A 497 36.70 -5.03 13.60
N ALA A 498 36.61 -5.18 12.28
CA ALA A 498 35.43 -5.77 11.59
C ALA A 498 35.09 -7.22 12.02
N ASN A 499 35.91 -7.86 12.87
CA ASN A 499 35.73 -9.24 13.33
C ASN A 499 35.14 -9.38 14.75
N ALA A 500 34.86 -8.29 15.47
CA ALA A 500 34.23 -8.34 16.79
C ALA A 500 32.72 -8.10 16.71
N SER A 501 31.93 -9.18 16.76
CA SER A 501 30.46 -9.08 16.79
C SER A 501 29.99 -8.43 18.09
N THR A 502 29.09 -7.47 17.96
CA THR A 502 28.47 -6.74 19.09
C THR A 502 27.27 -7.47 19.71
N ASN A 503 26.90 -8.64 19.19
CA ASN A 503 25.58 -9.26 19.42
C ASN A 503 24.39 -8.36 19.03
N ASN A 504 24.62 -7.24 18.34
CA ASN A 504 23.60 -6.36 17.77
C ASN A 504 23.75 -6.37 16.24
N PRO A 505 22.86 -7.07 15.50
CA PRO A 505 22.96 -7.19 14.05
C PRO A 505 22.94 -5.85 13.30
N VAL A 506 22.28 -4.82 13.86
CA VAL A 506 22.21 -3.49 13.26
C VAL A 506 23.54 -2.75 13.38
N GLU A 507 24.19 -2.82 14.55
CA GLU A 507 25.53 -2.25 14.77
C GLU A 507 26.59 -3.01 13.97
N ASP A 508 26.47 -4.33 13.85
CA ASP A 508 27.37 -5.15 13.03
C ASP A 508 27.18 -4.83 11.53
N PHE A 509 25.96 -4.51 11.07
CA PHE A 509 25.68 -4.12 9.68
C PHE A 509 26.24 -2.72 9.33
N GLN A 510 26.14 -1.76 10.26
CA GLN A 510 26.70 -0.40 10.08
C GLN A 510 28.23 -0.37 10.01
N ARG A 511 28.91 -1.46 10.40
CA ARG A 511 30.38 -1.59 10.32
C ARG A 511 30.88 -2.02 8.94
N TYR A 512 29.99 -2.43 8.02
CA TYR A 512 30.40 -2.75 6.66
C TYR A 512 30.70 -1.47 5.87
N PRO A 513 31.86 -1.38 5.19
CA PRO A 513 32.30 -0.17 4.47
C PRO A 513 31.44 0.20 3.25
N GLN A 514 30.37 -0.55 2.97
CA GLN A 514 29.42 -0.29 1.89
C GLN A 514 28.19 0.52 2.35
N VAL A 515 28.06 0.78 3.67
CA VAL A 515 26.99 1.61 4.23
C VAL A 515 27.52 3.02 4.47
N PHE A 516 27.20 3.95 3.58
CA PHE A 516 27.57 5.36 3.72
C PHE A 516 26.60 6.07 4.68
N ASP A 517 27.09 6.62 5.80
CA ASP A 517 26.31 7.57 6.58
C ASP A 517 26.45 8.99 6.00
N ILE A 518 25.65 9.29 4.98
CA ILE A 518 25.63 10.59 4.31
C ILE A 518 25.27 11.77 5.23
N ARG A 519 24.73 11.50 6.44
CA ARG A 519 24.47 12.51 7.47
C ARG A 519 25.73 13.03 8.15
N HIS A 520 26.92 12.58 7.76
CA HIS A 520 28.19 13.14 8.24
C HIS A 520 29.01 13.75 7.09
N TYR A 521 28.41 13.91 5.92
CA TYR A 521 29.09 14.41 4.72
C TYR A 521 29.06 15.94 4.63
N GLY A 522 29.86 16.60 5.46
CA GLY A 522 30.15 18.04 5.41
C GLY A 522 28.92 18.97 5.38
N ASP A 523 29.18 20.26 5.12
CA ASP A 523 28.12 21.28 4.98
C ASP A 523 27.62 21.36 3.52
N SER A 524 27.18 20.23 2.95
CA SER A 524 26.60 20.23 1.60
C SER A 524 25.12 20.60 1.63
N PRO A 525 24.60 21.46 0.73
CA PRO A 525 23.17 21.75 0.62
C PRO A 525 22.30 20.50 0.38
N ILE A 526 22.88 19.42 -0.14
CA ILE A 526 22.20 18.14 -0.38
C ILE A 526 22.11 17.30 0.91
N THR A 527 23.13 17.35 1.77
CA THR A 527 23.19 16.56 3.00
C THR A 527 22.61 17.28 4.19
N ASN A 528 22.64 18.62 4.20
CA ASN A 528 22.10 19.48 5.26
C ASN A 528 20.65 19.11 5.69
N PRO A 529 19.71 18.80 4.76
CA PRO A 529 18.36 18.37 5.12
C PRO A 529 18.26 16.98 5.77
N LEU A 530 19.32 16.17 5.74
CA LEU A 530 19.36 14.80 6.26
C LEU A 530 19.89 14.73 7.70
N HIS A 531 20.45 15.82 8.24
CA HIS A 531 20.91 15.91 9.63
C HIS A 531 19.77 16.13 10.65
N SER A 532 18.51 16.18 10.19
CA SER A 532 17.33 16.52 10.99
C SER A 532 16.71 15.34 11.74
#